data_AF-A0A8S2AYQ0-F1
#
_entry.id   AF-A0A8S2AYQ0-F1
#
_cell.length_a   1.000
_cell.length_b   1.000
_cell.length_c   1.000
_cell.angle_alpha   90.00
_cell.angle_beta   90.00
_cell.angle_gamma   90.00
#
_symmetry.space_group_name_H-M   'P 1'
#
loop_
_entity.id
_entity.type
_entity.pdbx_description
1 polymer ?
#
loop_
_entity_poly.entity_id
_entity_poly.type
_entity_poly.pdbx_seq_one_letter_code
_entity_poly.pdbx_strand_id
1 'polypeptide(L)'
;MSLFFEGHEDHVSIIKHRDGLECDACDRSFGDVFSCGECKFIVHKKCVFMFDIQEIFDHPSHDGHCLKLLTTGAPDYTDQKCHLCGKKTKRLLYHCSDCKLNLDIDCIIDHICARSPLKMPWHHHPLIKVEHGNNMLCDFCNESGIDYCCPRCRFMIHERCVFVFDSPEITHPSHVRHPLKLLSNGAPDYTNLKCHICGDATGNLLYHCDICKFNLDMRCAVRKPTPVALSDVKVHEHTLTLMPRLISFVCDACGMKGDRAPYFGISSSPKQENKSMTVLNCCQTIHLHGHFA
;
A
#
# COMPACT_ATOMS: atom_id res chain seq x y z
N MET A 1 -5.17 -20.48 10.05
CA MET A 1 -5.65 -20.65 8.66
C MET A 1 -4.50 -21.25 7.88
N SER A 2 -4.61 -22.52 7.52
CA SER A 2 -3.65 -23.19 6.62
C SER A 2 -3.97 -22.74 5.20
N LEU A 3 -2.93 -22.40 4.44
CA LEU A 3 -3.04 -22.08 3.02
C LEU A 3 -2.30 -23.14 2.22
N PHE A 4 -2.79 -23.41 1.02
CA PHE A 4 -2.13 -24.26 0.03
C PHE A 4 -1.52 -23.33 -1.01
N PHE A 5 -0.24 -23.53 -1.31
CA PHE A 5 0.37 -22.93 -2.49
C PHE A 5 0.45 -24.01 -3.55
N GLU A 6 -0.16 -23.77 -4.69
CA GLU A 6 -0.04 -24.70 -5.81
C GLU A 6 1.45 -24.80 -6.21
N GLY A 7 1.96 -26.03 -6.28
CA GLY A 7 3.40 -26.32 -6.41
C GLY A 7 4.17 -26.52 -5.10
N HIS A 8 3.52 -26.42 -3.93
CA HIS A 8 4.08 -26.77 -2.61
C HIS A 8 3.10 -27.67 -1.84
N GLU A 9 3.45 -28.95 -1.69
CA GLU A 9 2.53 -29.99 -1.23
C GLU A 9 2.12 -29.86 0.25
N ASP A 10 3.00 -29.30 1.10
CA ASP A 10 2.75 -29.22 2.54
C ASP A 10 1.93 -27.99 2.95
N HIS A 11 1.20 -28.13 4.07
CA HIS A 11 0.52 -27.01 4.69
C HIS A 11 1.49 -25.94 5.20
N VAL A 12 1.20 -24.68 4.86
CA VAL A 12 1.91 -23.54 5.44
C VAL A 12 1.11 -22.89 6.56
N SER A 13 1.84 -22.37 7.54
CA SER A 13 1.30 -21.63 8.67
C SER A 13 1.71 -20.15 8.60
N ILE A 14 0.85 -19.26 9.09
CA ILE A 14 1.13 -17.82 9.16
C ILE A 14 1.97 -17.53 10.39
N ILE A 15 3.12 -16.90 10.19
CA ILE A 15 3.95 -16.38 11.27
C ILE A 15 4.05 -14.86 11.08
N LYS A 16 3.49 -14.11 12.02
CA LYS A 16 3.53 -12.63 12.01
C LYS A 16 4.83 -12.14 12.65
N HIS A 17 5.38 -11.06 12.11
CA HIS A 17 6.47 -10.27 12.71
C HIS A 17 7.65 -11.10 13.26
N ARG A 18 8.35 -11.85 12.42
CA ARG A 18 9.66 -12.41 12.77
C ARG A 18 10.76 -11.75 11.97
N ASP A 19 11.60 -10.97 12.66
CA ASP A 19 12.86 -10.52 12.13
C ASP A 19 13.82 -11.72 11.98
N GLY A 20 14.47 -11.83 10.83
CA GLY A 20 15.58 -12.78 10.60
C GLY A 20 15.25 -14.06 9.83
N LEU A 21 14.01 -14.24 9.37
CA LEU A 21 13.67 -15.33 8.42
C LEU A 21 13.72 -14.81 6.98
N GLU A 22 14.64 -15.35 6.18
CA GLU A 22 14.79 -14.99 4.77
C GLU A 22 13.68 -15.63 3.93
N CYS A 23 13.04 -14.83 3.08
CA CYS A 23 11.99 -15.28 2.18
C CYS A 23 12.59 -15.88 0.89
N ASP A 24 12.25 -17.14 0.58
CA ASP A 24 12.75 -17.89 -0.57
C ASP A 24 12.46 -17.22 -1.94
N ALA A 25 11.45 -16.33 -1.99
CA ALA A 25 11.05 -15.63 -3.20
C ALA A 25 11.68 -14.24 -3.40
N CYS A 26 12.28 -13.63 -2.36
CA CYS A 26 12.80 -12.26 -2.47
C CYS A 26 14.06 -11.96 -1.68
N ASP A 27 14.57 -12.93 -0.92
CA ASP A 27 15.80 -12.87 -0.13
C ASP A 27 15.80 -11.77 0.95
N ARG A 28 14.63 -11.19 1.25
CA ARG A 28 14.46 -10.21 2.33
C ARG A 28 14.09 -10.94 3.63
N SER A 29 14.42 -10.33 4.76
CA SER A 29 14.22 -10.90 6.10
C SER A 29 13.20 -10.15 6.97
N PHE A 30 12.35 -9.32 6.36
CA PHE A 30 11.38 -8.47 7.06
C PHE A 30 9.98 -8.56 6.42
N GLY A 31 8.98 -8.76 7.27
CA GLY A 31 7.56 -8.79 6.88
C GLY A 31 6.82 -10.00 7.46
N ASP A 32 5.52 -10.06 7.21
CA ASP A 32 4.73 -11.25 7.54
C ASP A 32 5.05 -12.39 6.59
N VAL A 33 5.25 -13.60 7.12
CA VAL A 33 5.65 -14.78 6.35
C VAL A 33 4.67 -15.93 6.51
N PHE A 34 4.61 -16.76 5.48
CA PHE A 34 4.13 -18.12 5.52
C PHE A 34 5.33 -19.04 5.66
N SER A 35 5.24 -20.03 6.55
CA SER A 35 6.29 -21.01 6.77
C SER A 35 5.73 -22.43 6.72
N CYS A 36 6.40 -23.30 6.00
CA CYS A 36 6.23 -24.75 6.08
C CYS A 36 7.07 -25.31 7.24
N GLY A 37 6.47 -26.17 8.08
CA GLY A 37 7.18 -26.84 9.17
C GLY A 37 8.08 -27.99 8.70
N GLU A 38 7.69 -28.67 7.61
CA GLU A 38 8.36 -29.88 7.10
C GLU A 38 9.63 -29.53 6.33
N CYS A 39 9.50 -28.71 5.28
CA CYS A 39 10.61 -28.40 4.37
C CYS A 39 11.26 -27.03 4.62
N LYS A 40 10.82 -26.31 5.67
CA LYS A 40 11.29 -24.96 6.05
C LYS A 40 11.15 -23.91 4.94
N PHE A 41 10.22 -24.13 4.00
CA PHE A 41 9.87 -23.16 2.98
C PHE A 41 9.29 -21.90 3.63
N ILE A 42 9.80 -20.74 3.26
CA ILE A 42 9.41 -19.44 3.84
C ILE A 42 9.14 -18.46 2.71
N VAL A 43 7.93 -17.89 2.68
CA VAL A 43 7.56 -16.87 1.70
C VAL A 43 6.81 -15.73 2.37
N HIS A 44 7.16 -14.48 2.07
CA HIS A 44 6.39 -13.35 2.58
C HIS A 44 4.96 -13.37 2.06
N LYS A 45 4.03 -12.84 2.85
CA LYS A 45 2.65 -12.64 2.42
C LYS A 45 2.55 -11.86 1.11
N LYS A 46 3.38 -10.82 0.97
CA LYS A 46 3.52 -10.01 -0.26
C LYS A 46 4.22 -10.69 -1.43
N CYS A 47 4.77 -11.87 -1.24
CA CYS A 47 5.41 -12.65 -2.29
C CYS A 47 4.51 -13.78 -2.80
N VAL A 48 3.33 -13.98 -2.20
CA VAL A 48 2.40 -15.04 -2.60
C VAL A 48 1.81 -14.83 -4.01
N PHE A 49 1.71 -13.60 -4.50
CA PHE A 49 1.26 -13.34 -5.88
C PHE A 49 2.12 -14.07 -6.94
N MET A 50 3.34 -14.47 -6.60
CA MET A 50 4.20 -15.29 -7.46
C MET A 50 3.53 -16.62 -7.83
N PHE A 51 2.74 -17.20 -6.92
CA PHE A 51 2.01 -18.45 -7.14
C PHE A 51 0.72 -18.24 -7.95
N ASP A 52 0.36 -17.00 -8.29
CA ASP A 52 -0.69 -16.74 -9.29
C ASP A 52 -0.13 -16.89 -10.72
N ILE A 53 1.21 -16.88 -10.88
CA ILE A 53 1.92 -16.98 -12.16
C ILE A 53 2.62 -18.34 -12.26
N GLN A 54 1.87 -19.43 -12.18
CA GLN A 54 2.48 -20.78 -12.10
C GLN A 54 3.06 -21.24 -13.43
N GLU A 55 2.42 -20.85 -14.53
CA GLU A 55 2.77 -21.27 -15.87
C GLU A 55 3.01 -20.06 -16.77
N ILE A 56 4.08 -20.11 -17.56
CA ILE A 56 4.40 -19.09 -18.57
C ILE A 56 4.68 -19.80 -19.89
N PHE A 57 3.95 -19.39 -20.92
CA PHE A 57 4.09 -19.92 -22.28
C PHE A 57 4.84 -18.94 -23.22
N ASP A 58 4.86 -17.66 -22.87
CA ASP A 58 5.45 -16.59 -23.69
C ASP A 58 6.81 -16.15 -23.12
N HIS A 59 7.86 -16.91 -23.42
CA HIS A 59 9.23 -16.54 -23.04
C HIS A 59 10.19 -16.53 -24.26
N PRO A 60 10.96 -15.45 -24.51
CA PRO A 60 11.79 -15.27 -25.71
C PRO A 60 12.82 -16.38 -25.96
N SER A 61 13.21 -17.09 -24.90
CA SER A 61 14.22 -18.15 -24.98
C SER A 61 13.67 -19.52 -25.35
N HIS A 62 12.35 -19.71 -25.40
CA HIS A 62 11.72 -20.94 -25.90
C HIS A 62 10.27 -20.64 -26.29
N ASP A 63 10.00 -20.66 -27.60
CA ASP A 63 8.66 -20.51 -28.14
C ASP A 63 7.93 -21.86 -28.08
N GLY A 64 6.67 -21.85 -27.64
CA GLY A 64 5.80 -23.04 -27.66
C GLY A 64 5.97 -24.07 -26.54
N HIS A 65 6.83 -23.85 -25.55
CA HIS A 65 6.95 -24.73 -24.38
C HIS A 65 6.55 -24.03 -23.08
N CYS A 66 6.01 -24.80 -22.12
CA CYS A 66 5.56 -24.26 -20.82
C CYS A 66 6.70 -24.25 -19.80
N LEU A 67 6.89 -23.10 -19.13
CA LEU A 67 7.64 -22.98 -17.89
C LEU A 67 6.71 -23.15 -16.71
N LYS A 68 7.07 -24.05 -15.79
CA LYS A 68 6.34 -24.26 -14.53
C LYS A 68 7.14 -23.79 -13.35
N LEU A 69 6.51 -23.04 -12.45
CA LEU A 69 7.10 -22.65 -11.17
C LEU A 69 7.32 -23.91 -10.31
N LEU A 70 8.56 -24.12 -9.89
CA LEU A 70 8.93 -25.12 -8.88
C LEU A 70 9.24 -24.41 -7.57
N THR A 71 8.84 -25.03 -6.46
CA THR A 71 9.12 -24.54 -5.09
C THR A 71 10.16 -25.40 -4.36
N THR A 72 10.69 -26.43 -5.02
CA THR A 72 11.59 -27.43 -4.45
C THR A 72 13.04 -27.27 -4.91
N GLY A 73 13.32 -26.29 -5.78
CA GLY A 73 14.61 -26.09 -6.43
C GLY A 73 14.72 -26.78 -7.79
N ALA A 74 15.91 -26.71 -8.38
CA ALA A 74 16.18 -27.27 -9.70
C ALA A 74 16.26 -28.79 -9.62
N PRO A 75 15.61 -29.53 -10.54
CA PRO A 75 15.69 -30.98 -10.54
C PRO A 75 17.13 -31.47 -10.63
N ASP A 76 17.47 -32.55 -9.91
CA ASP A 76 18.85 -33.05 -9.80
C ASP A 76 19.49 -33.43 -11.14
N TYR A 77 18.67 -33.77 -12.14
CA TYR A 77 19.11 -34.13 -13.49
C TYR A 77 19.36 -32.92 -14.41
N THR A 78 19.24 -31.69 -13.90
CA THR A 78 19.41 -30.44 -14.66
C THR A 78 20.52 -29.56 -14.10
N ASP A 79 20.99 -28.59 -14.90
CA ASP A 79 21.91 -27.57 -14.39
C ASP A 79 21.23 -26.74 -13.30
N GLN A 80 21.92 -26.58 -12.16
CA GLN A 80 21.49 -25.78 -11.01
C GLN A 80 21.63 -24.27 -11.27
N LYS A 81 22.00 -23.86 -12.49
CA LYS A 81 22.10 -22.47 -12.91
C LYS A 81 20.90 -22.02 -13.74
N CYS A 82 20.60 -20.74 -13.58
CA CYS A 82 19.68 -20.03 -14.44
C CYS A 82 20.27 -19.95 -15.84
N HIS A 83 19.53 -20.42 -16.84
CA HIS A 83 19.99 -20.43 -18.22
C HIS A 83 20.04 -19.03 -18.86
N LEU A 84 19.44 -18.02 -18.22
CA LEU A 84 19.50 -16.62 -18.68
C LEU A 84 20.69 -15.86 -18.11
N CYS A 85 20.86 -15.89 -16.79
CA CYS A 85 21.87 -15.06 -16.11
C CYS A 85 23.12 -15.85 -15.68
N GLY A 86 23.12 -17.17 -15.81
CA GLY A 86 24.23 -18.06 -15.42
C GLY A 86 24.46 -18.21 -13.92
N LYS A 87 23.70 -17.48 -13.08
CA LYS A 87 23.77 -17.59 -11.61
C LYS A 87 23.09 -18.86 -11.14
N LYS A 88 23.47 -19.35 -9.96
CA LYS A 88 22.77 -20.47 -9.31
C LYS A 88 21.31 -20.09 -9.08
N THR A 89 20.38 -20.98 -9.43
CA THR A 89 18.95 -20.76 -9.21
C THR A 89 18.61 -20.82 -7.72
N LYS A 90 17.63 -20.00 -7.32
CA LYS A 90 16.98 -20.09 -6.02
C LYS A 90 16.12 -21.35 -5.92
N ARG A 91 15.58 -21.57 -4.71
CA ARG A 91 14.59 -22.63 -4.45
C ARG A 91 13.32 -22.43 -5.28
N LEU A 92 12.86 -21.19 -5.44
CA LEU A 92 11.82 -20.86 -6.41
C LEU A 92 12.46 -20.57 -7.77
N LEU A 93 12.04 -21.31 -8.79
CA LEU A 93 12.48 -21.13 -10.16
C LEU A 93 11.42 -21.62 -11.14
N TYR A 94 11.56 -21.25 -12.39
CA TYR A 94 10.74 -21.77 -13.48
C TYR A 94 11.49 -22.83 -14.27
N HIS A 95 10.87 -23.98 -14.46
CA HIS A 95 11.44 -25.14 -15.12
C HIS A 95 10.63 -25.50 -16.36
N CYS A 96 11.33 -25.77 -17.46
CA CYS A 96 10.74 -26.36 -18.65
C CYS A 96 11.15 -27.83 -18.74
N SER A 97 10.18 -28.74 -18.65
CA SER A 97 10.45 -30.17 -18.69
C SER A 97 10.87 -30.67 -20.07
N ASP A 98 10.49 -29.99 -21.15
CA ASP A 98 10.86 -30.37 -22.51
C ASP A 98 12.31 -29.97 -22.81
N CYS A 99 12.67 -28.72 -22.54
CA CYS A 99 14.01 -28.18 -22.78
C CYS A 99 15.02 -28.50 -21.67
N LYS A 100 14.57 -28.99 -20.51
CA LYS A 100 15.41 -29.27 -19.32
C LYS A 100 16.16 -28.04 -18.78
N LEU A 101 15.63 -26.85 -19.05
CA LEU A 101 16.22 -25.58 -18.59
C LEU A 101 15.54 -25.08 -17.32
N ASN A 102 16.30 -24.28 -16.56
CA ASN A 102 15.85 -23.62 -15.35
C ASN A 102 16.08 -22.12 -15.46
N LEU A 103 15.07 -21.33 -15.10
CA LEU A 103 15.10 -19.87 -15.08
C LEU A 103 14.84 -19.39 -13.66
N ASP A 104 15.76 -18.58 -13.13
CA ASP A 104 15.59 -18.01 -11.81
C ASP A 104 14.37 -17.08 -11.76
N ILE A 105 13.66 -17.10 -10.63
CA ILE A 105 12.48 -16.28 -10.36
C ILE A 105 12.73 -14.78 -10.65
N ASP A 106 13.92 -14.25 -10.37
CA ASP A 106 14.24 -12.85 -10.64
C ASP A 106 14.32 -12.56 -12.14
N CYS A 107 14.86 -13.49 -12.94
CA CYS A 107 14.94 -13.33 -14.39
C CYS A 107 13.55 -13.34 -15.04
N ILE A 108 12.64 -14.15 -14.49
CA ILE A 108 11.24 -14.16 -14.92
C ILE A 108 10.52 -12.88 -14.53
N ILE A 109 10.72 -12.40 -13.29
CA ILE A 109 10.20 -11.09 -12.85
C ILE A 109 10.66 -9.98 -13.80
N ASP A 110 11.96 -9.96 -14.15
CA ASP A 110 12.52 -8.97 -15.05
C ASP A 110 11.87 -9.04 -16.44
N HIS A 111 11.64 -10.25 -16.97
CA HIS A 111 10.94 -10.47 -18.24
C HIS A 111 9.48 -9.96 -18.22
N ILE A 112 8.72 -10.32 -17.18
CA ILE A 112 7.33 -9.88 -17.02
C ILE A 112 7.27 -8.34 -16.90
N CYS A 113 8.16 -7.75 -16.09
CA CYS A 113 8.22 -6.31 -15.93
C CYS A 113 8.56 -5.59 -17.24
N ALA A 114 9.49 -6.14 -18.03
CA ALA A 114 9.89 -5.57 -19.32
C ALA A 114 8.75 -5.50 -20.34
N ARG A 115 7.75 -6.39 -20.24
CA ARG A 115 6.57 -6.42 -21.11
C ARG A 115 5.44 -5.51 -20.65
N SER A 116 5.49 -5.00 -19.42
CA SER A 116 4.40 -4.18 -18.91
C SER A 116 4.43 -2.76 -19.48
N PRO A 117 3.30 -2.23 -19.99
CA PRO A 117 3.20 -0.85 -20.42
C PRO A 117 3.03 0.15 -19.27
N LEU A 118 2.67 -0.30 -18.06
CA LEU A 118 2.32 0.58 -16.95
C LEU A 118 3.56 1.09 -16.20
N LYS A 119 4.13 2.18 -16.72
CA LYS A 119 5.27 2.89 -16.11
C LYS A 119 4.76 4.12 -15.38
N MET A 120 4.98 4.18 -14.06
CA MET A 120 4.54 5.30 -13.25
C MET A 120 5.69 6.29 -13.00
N PRO A 121 5.47 7.61 -13.04
CA PRO A 121 6.53 8.59 -12.79
C PRO A 121 7.03 8.56 -11.33
N TRP A 122 6.18 8.10 -10.41
CA TRP A 122 6.45 8.01 -8.97
C TRP A 122 6.93 6.62 -8.51
N HIS A 123 7.09 5.66 -9.44
CA HIS A 123 7.58 4.32 -9.13
C HIS A 123 8.53 3.78 -10.21
N HIS A 124 9.72 3.36 -9.81
CA HIS A 124 10.84 3.12 -10.74
C HIS A 124 10.69 1.84 -11.59
N HIS A 125 9.80 0.93 -11.20
CA HIS A 125 9.57 -0.33 -11.90
C HIS A 125 8.16 -0.35 -12.50
N PRO A 126 7.96 -1.01 -13.65
CA PRO A 126 6.63 -1.18 -14.22
C PRO A 126 5.69 -1.95 -13.27
N LEU A 127 4.42 -1.56 -13.26
CA LEU A 127 3.37 -2.28 -12.56
C LEU A 127 2.75 -3.34 -13.48
N ILE A 128 2.34 -4.48 -12.96
CA ILE A 128 1.59 -5.49 -13.70
C ILE A 128 0.19 -5.61 -13.13
N LYS A 129 -0.79 -5.93 -13.97
CA LYS A 129 -2.15 -6.21 -13.51
C LYS A 129 -2.18 -7.57 -12.80
N VAL A 130 -2.90 -7.65 -11.70
CA VAL A 130 -3.11 -8.89 -10.92
C VAL A 130 -4.58 -9.27 -11.02
N GLU A 131 -4.87 -10.54 -11.27
CA GLU A 131 -6.25 -11.01 -11.40
C GLU A 131 -6.89 -11.38 -10.05
N HIS A 132 -6.10 -11.81 -9.05
CA HIS A 132 -6.60 -12.36 -7.79
C HIS A 132 -6.07 -11.64 -6.54
N GLY A 133 -6.27 -10.32 -6.48
CA GLY A 133 -5.74 -9.46 -5.43
C GLY A 133 -6.47 -9.40 -4.08
N ASN A 134 -7.56 -10.14 -3.90
CA ASN A 134 -8.56 -9.88 -2.84
C ASN A 134 -8.02 -9.97 -1.40
N ASN A 135 -7.01 -10.80 -1.14
CA ASN A 135 -6.45 -11.01 0.20
C ASN A 135 -5.21 -10.15 0.50
N MET A 136 -4.83 -9.29 -0.45
CA MET A 136 -3.69 -8.39 -0.35
C MET A 136 -4.16 -6.99 0.07
N LEU A 137 -3.30 -6.29 0.81
CA LEU A 137 -3.56 -4.92 1.23
C LEU A 137 -2.85 -3.96 0.27
N CYS A 138 -3.57 -2.91 -0.12
CA CYS A 138 -2.98 -1.79 -0.85
C CYS A 138 -2.01 -1.01 0.03
N ASP A 139 -0.80 -0.75 -0.47
CA ASP A 139 0.27 -0.07 0.27
C ASP A 139 -0.03 1.39 0.59
N PHE A 140 -1.01 1.99 -0.10
CA PHE A 140 -1.43 3.37 0.14
C PHE A 140 -2.65 3.49 1.04
N CYS A 141 -3.78 2.84 0.74
CA CYS A 141 -4.97 3.01 1.57
C CYS A 141 -5.10 1.98 2.70
N ASN A 142 -4.28 0.92 2.68
CA ASN A 142 -4.35 -0.21 3.62
C ASN A 142 -5.70 -0.94 3.62
N GLU A 143 -6.47 -0.81 2.54
CA GLU A 143 -7.71 -1.56 2.31
C GLU A 143 -7.41 -2.80 1.46
N SER A 144 -8.25 -3.83 1.60
CA SER A 144 -8.12 -5.09 0.88
C SER A 144 -8.41 -4.96 -0.61
N GLY A 145 -7.91 -5.92 -1.39
CA GLY A 145 -7.98 -5.90 -2.84
C GLY A 145 -6.76 -5.18 -3.42
N ILE A 146 -6.28 -5.67 -4.55
CA ILE A 146 -5.22 -5.03 -5.33
C ILE A 146 -5.55 -5.26 -6.81
N ASP A 147 -5.20 -4.31 -7.65
CA ASP A 147 -5.37 -4.42 -9.10
C ASP A 147 -4.02 -4.49 -9.80
N TYR A 148 -3.01 -3.85 -9.20
CA TYR A 148 -1.66 -3.77 -9.73
C TYR A 148 -0.61 -4.12 -8.69
N CYS A 149 0.49 -4.72 -9.14
CA CYS A 149 1.66 -4.93 -8.32
C CYS A 149 2.96 -4.58 -9.06
N CYS A 150 3.98 -4.19 -8.31
CA CYS A 150 5.36 -4.24 -8.78
C CYS A 150 6.02 -5.49 -8.21
N PRO A 151 6.29 -6.52 -9.04
CA PRO A 151 6.92 -7.75 -8.57
C PRO A 151 8.32 -7.52 -7.99
N ARG A 152 9.07 -6.54 -8.48
CA ARG A 152 10.42 -6.25 -8.00
C ARG A 152 10.42 -5.61 -6.60
N CYS A 153 9.54 -4.64 -6.38
CA CYS A 153 9.43 -3.94 -5.10
C CYS A 153 8.57 -4.68 -4.08
N ARG A 154 7.71 -5.63 -4.52
CA ARG A 154 6.61 -6.20 -3.73
C ARG A 154 5.65 -5.10 -3.27
N PHE A 155 5.42 -4.14 -4.17
CA PHE A 155 4.55 -3.00 -3.96
C PHE A 155 3.18 -3.31 -4.55
N MET A 156 2.12 -3.14 -3.76
CA MET A 156 0.77 -3.58 -4.07
C MET A 156 -0.19 -2.39 -4.02
N ILE A 157 -0.99 -2.19 -5.07
CA ILE A 157 -1.81 -0.98 -5.16
C ILE A 157 -3.14 -1.23 -5.91
N HIS A 158 -4.20 -0.55 -5.48
CA HIS A 158 -5.44 -0.49 -6.27
C HIS A 158 -5.28 0.40 -7.50
N GLU A 159 -6.06 0.12 -8.53
CA GLU A 159 -6.23 0.97 -9.70
C GLU A 159 -6.65 2.40 -9.30
N ARG A 160 -7.67 2.53 -8.45
CA ARG A 160 -8.10 3.84 -7.94
C ARG A 160 -7.03 4.59 -7.15
N CYS A 161 -6.05 3.87 -6.59
CA CYS A 161 -4.95 4.45 -5.84
C CYS A 161 -3.81 4.88 -6.77
N VAL A 162 -3.59 4.18 -7.90
CA VAL A 162 -2.56 4.52 -8.91
C VAL A 162 -2.75 5.94 -9.44
N PHE A 163 -3.98 6.30 -9.81
CA PHE A 163 -4.27 7.56 -10.51
C PHE A 163 -4.30 8.80 -9.60
N VAL A 164 -4.22 8.64 -8.28
CA VAL A 164 -4.18 9.80 -7.35
C VAL A 164 -2.92 10.64 -7.56
N PHE A 165 -1.87 10.06 -8.14
CA PHE A 165 -0.56 10.73 -8.34
C PHE A 165 -0.33 11.22 -9.77
N ASP A 166 -1.31 11.06 -10.65
CA ASP A 166 -1.27 11.69 -11.98
C ASP A 166 -1.53 13.20 -11.88
N SER A 167 -2.16 13.63 -10.79
CA SER A 167 -2.39 15.04 -10.51
C SER A 167 -1.17 15.64 -9.81
N PRO A 168 -0.44 16.60 -10.42
CA PRO A 168 0.67 17.27 -9.75
C PRO A 168 0.17 18.14 -8.58
N GLU A 169 -1.11 18.50 -8.56
CA GLU A 169 -1.75 19.26 -7.50
C GLU A 169 -3.12 18.69 -7.13
N ILE A 170 -3.45 18.70 -5.84
CA ILE A 170 -4.78 18.29 -5.35
C ILE A 170 -5.36 19.33 -4.38
N THR A 171 -6.69 19.38 -4.32
CA THR A 171 -7.41 20.06 -3.24
C THR A 171 -7.95 18.99 -2.28
N HIS A 172 -7.39 18.93 -1.07
CA HIS A 172 -7.79 17.94 -0.08
C HIS A 172 -8.88 18.51 0.87
N PRO A 173 -9.92 17.75 1.27
CA PRO A 173 -10.98 18.25 2.16
C PRO A 173 -10.50 18.80 3.51
N SER A 174 -9.39 18.27 4.03
CA SER A 174 -8.77 18.77 5.27
C SER A 174 -7.86 19.99 5.06
N HIS A 175 -7.63 20.39 3.80
CA HIS A 175 -6.78 21.53 3.41
C HIS A 175 -7.32 22.20 2.12
N VAL A 176 -8.49 22.84 2.23
CA VAL A 176 -9.22 23.38 1.07
C VAL A 176 -8.74 24.75 0.59
N ARG A 177 -7.97 25.48 1.39
CA ARG A 177 -7.64 26.89 1.12
C ARG A 177 -6.56 27.06 0.05
N HIS A 178 -5.59 26.15 0.00
CA HIS A 178 -4.54 26.17 -1.00
C HIS A 178 -4.37 24.76 -1.57
N PRO A 179 -4.07 24.65 -2.87
CA PRO A 179 -3.72 23.37 -3.47
C PRO A 179 -2.46 22.82 -2.81
N LEU A 180 -2.38 21.49 -2.75
CA LEU A 180 -1.20 20.77 -2.33
C LEU A 180 -0.47 20.25 -3.57
N LYS A 181 0.83 20.48 -3.64
CA LYS A 181 1.71 20.03 -4.73
C LYS A 181 2.36 18.69 -4.41
N LEU A 182 2.39 17.78 -5.37
CA LEU A 182 3.10 16.52 -5.23
C LEU A 182 4.61 16.76 -5.23
N LEU A 183 5.30 16.24 -4.22
CA LEU A 183 6.75 16.23 -4.10
C LEU A 183 7.24 14.78 -4.07
N SER A 184 8.30 14.48 -4.81
CA SER A 184 8.93 13.15 -4.89
C SER A 184 10.26 13.03 -4.13
N ASN A 185 10.72 14.13 -3.54
CA ASN A 185 12.05 14.22 -2.91
C ASN A 185 11.96 14.38 -1.38
N GLY A 186 10.79 14.05 -0.81
CA GLY A 186 10.51 14.21 0.61
C GLY A 186 10.02 15.59 0.99
N ALA A 187 9.63 15.70 2.27
CA ALA A 187 9.16 16.95 2.83
C ALA A 187 10.29 17.98 2.85
N PRO A 188 10.02 19.27 2.55
CA PRO A 188 11.04 20.30 2.59
C PRO A 188 11.64 20.47 4.01
N ASP A 189 12.93 20.78 4.08
CA ASP A 189 13.70 20.88 5.33
C ASP A 189 13.14 21.90 6.33
N TYR A 190 12.34 22.88 5.87
CA TYR A 190 11.68 23.87 6.71
C TYR A 190 10.38 23.34 7.37
N THR A 191 10.04 22.06 7.18
CA THR A 191 8.85 21.41 7.74
C THR A 191 9.18 20.15 8.52
N ASN A 192 8.21 19.66 9.31
CA ASN A 192 8.33 18.35 9.94
C ASN A 192 8.20 17.24 8.88
N LEU A 193 8.84 16.08 9.11
CA LEU A 193 8.75 14.93 8.19
C LEU A 193 7.42 14.15 8.34
N LYS A 194 6.37 14.76 8.90
CA LYS A 194 5.15 14.08 9.34
C LYS A 194 3.91 14.57 8.60
N CYS A 195 3.00 13.65 8.33
CA CYS A 195 1.68 13.96 7.82
C CYS A 195 0.88 14.73 8.88
N HIS A 196 0.24 15.82 8.48
CA HIS A 196 -0.55 16.66 9.38
C HIS A 196 -1.92 16.04 9.73
N ILE A 197 -2.32 14.95 9.06
CA ILE A 197 -3.57 14.25 9.34
C ILE A 197 -3.34 13.05 10.27
N CYS A 198 -2.48 12.10 9.89
CA CYS A 198 -2.25 10.89 10.69
C CYS A 198 -1.07 11.00 11.67
N GLY A 199 -0.14 11.94 11.47
CA GLY A 199 1.07 12.08 12.29
C GLY A 199 2.22 11.13 11.92
N ASP A 200 2.01 10.22 10.96
CA ASP A 200 3.04 9.31 10.46
C ASP A 200 4.06 10.03 9.60
N ALA A 201 5.23 9.41 9.40
CA ALA A 201 6.25 9.94 8.49
C ALA A 201 5.71 9.97 7.05
N THR A 202 5.89 11.09 6.33
CA THR A 202 5.40 11.22 4.95
C THR A 202 6.21 10.42 3.93
N GLY A 203 7.46 10.08 4.27
CA GLY A 203 8.40 9.51 3.31
C GLY A 203 8.77 10.49 2.19
N ASN A 204 9.21 9.94 1.06
CA ASN A 204 9.73 10.73 -0.06
C ASN A 204 8.64 11.25 -1.02
N LEU A 205 7.48 10.60 -1.05
CA LEU A 205 6.36 10.99 -1.91
C LEU A 205 5.25 11.56 -1.04
N LEU A 206 4.96 12.86 -1.17
CA LEU A 206 3.99 13.57 -0.35
C LEU A 206 3.31 14.70 -1.10
N TYR A 207 2.14 15.13 -0.63
CA TYR A 207 1.51 16.37 -1.05
C TYR A 207 1.85 17.48 -0.05
N HIS A 208 2.34 18.62 -0.55
CA HIS A 208 2.84 19.73 0.25
C HIS A 208 2.20 21.07 -0.12
N CYS A 209 1.91 21.91 0.87
CA CYS A 209 1.60 23.32 0.65
C CYS A 209 2.70 24.19 1.24
N ASP A 210 3.40 24.95 0.39
CA ASP A 210 4.48 25.87 0.80
C ASP A 210 3.97 26.97 1.75
N ILE A 211 2.77 27.49 1.47
CA ILE A 211 2.17 28.60 2.23
C ILE A 211 1.84 28.17 3.66
N CYS A 212 1.18 27.01 3.79
CA CYS A 212 0.71 26.50 5.09
C CYS A 212 1.72 25.57 5.78
N LYS A 213 2.82 25.22 5.10
CA LYS A 213 3.77 24.19 5.53
C LYS A 213 3.09 22.84 5.84
N PHE A 214 2.01 22.55 5.10
CA PHE A 214 1.14 21.40 5.34
C PHE A 214 1.65 20.21 4.54
N ASN A 215 1.95 19.12 5.24
CA ASN A 215 2.39 17.86 4.65
C ASN A 215 1.26 16.83 4.73
N LEU A 216 0.97 16.18 3.60
CA LEU A 216 -0.03 15.13 3.48
C LEU A 216 0.65 13.88 2.89
N ASP A 217 0.69 12.80 3.66
CA ASP A 217 1.19 11.52 3.16
C ASP A 217 0.25 10.94 2.10
N MET A 218 0.77 9.97 1.35
CA MET A 218 0.02 9.31 0.28
C MET A 218 -1.23 8.61 0.81
N ARG A 219 -1.15 8.06 2.02
CA ARG A 219 -2.27 7.35 2.65
C ARG A 219 -3.45 8.30 2.90
N CYS A 220 -3.19 9.46 3.48
CA CYS A 220 -4.22 10.45 3.76
C CYS A 220 -4.64 11.23 2.51
N ALA A 221 -3.81 11.30 1.46
CA ALA A 221 -4.24 11.83 0.16
C ALA A 221 -5.28 10.94 -0.52
N VAL A 222 -5.13 9.61 -0.39
CA VAL A 222 -6.07 8.63 -0.95
C VAL A 222 -7.31 8.47 -0.07
N ARG A 223 -7.14 8.40 1.26
CA ARG A 223 -8.24 8.22 2.20
C ARG A 223 -8.90 9.57 2.47
N LYS A 224 -10.10 9.78 1.91
CA LYS A 224 -10.92 10.93 2.32
C LYS A 224 -11.24 10.81 3.81
N PRO A 225 -11.16 11.90 4.60
CA PRO A 225 -11.53 11.87 6.00
C PRO A 225 -12.98 11.41 6.13
N THR A 226 -13.22 10.38 6.95
CA THR A 226 -14.59 9.95 7.25
C THR A 226 -15.29 11.10 7.97
N PRO A 227 -16.48 11.53 7.51
CA PRO A 227 -17.38 12.37 8.29
C PRO A 227 -17.57 11.77 9.68
N VAL A 228 -17.11 12.44 10.74
CA VAL A 228 -17.48 12.02 12.10
C VAL A 228 -18.86 12.59 12.35
N ALA A 229 -19.89 11.74 12.36
CA ALA A 229 -21.22 12.12 12.81
C ALA A 229 -21.21 12.15 14.34
N LEU A 230 -21.42 13.31 14.94
CA LEU A 230 -21.69 13.39 16.38
C LEU A 230 -23.17 13.11 16.61
N SER A 231 -23.50 11.89 17.02
CA SER A 231 -24.87 11.51 17.39
C SER A 231 -25.30 12.04 18.75
N ASP A 232 -24.36 12.36 19.66
CA ASP A 232 -24.66 12.61 21.07
C ASP A 232 -24.47 14.06 21.55
N VAL A 233 -24.21 15.00 20.64
CA VAL A 233 -24.17 16.43 21.01
C VAL A 233 -25.59 17.02 20.92
N LYS A 234 -26.36 16.86 22.00
CA LYS A 234 -27.64 17.55 22.26
C LYS A 234 -27.45 19.06 22.44
N VAL A 235 -26.95 19.74 21.41
CA VAL A 235 -26.83 21.21 21.41
C VAL A 235 -27.66 21.84 20.27
N HIS A 236 -28.13 21.04 19.30
CA HIS A 236 -29.09 21.47 18.27
C HIS A 236 -29.69 20.24 17.55
N GLU A 237 -30.85 20.43 16.91
CA GLU A 237 -31.77 19.39 16.41
C GLU A 237 -31.31 18.65 15.12
N HIS A 238 -30.04 18.74 14.74
CA HIS A 238 -29.54 18.18 13.48
C HIS A 238 -28.22 17.43 13.66
N THR A 239 -28.00 16.40 12.84
CA THR A 239 -26.74 15.64 12.80
C THR A 239 -25.61 16.53 12.27
N LEU A 240 -24.60 16.81 13.09
CA LEU A 240 -23.38 17.48 12.62
C LEU A 240 -22.44 16.46 12.00
N THR A 241 -22.11 16.72 10.73
CA THR A 241 -20.95 16.12 10.08
C THR A 241 -19.72 16.95 10.44
N LEU A 242 -18.79 16.35 11.18
CA LEU A 242 -17.51 16.97 11.51
C LEU A 242 -16.43 16.62 10.48
N MET A 243 -15.81 17.64 9.90
CA MET A 243 -14.59 17.47 9.10
C MET A 243 -13.39 18.09 9.83
N PRO A 244 -12.27 17.37 9.97
CA PRO A 244 -11.05 17.94 10.53
C PRO A 244 -10.45 18.94 9.52
N ARG A 245 -10.30 20.22 9.91
CA ARG A 245 -9.45 21.16 9.17
C ARG A 245 -8.40 21.72 10.10
N LEU A 246 -7.12 21.70 9.71
CA LEU A 246 -6.09 22.44 10.45
C LEU A 246 -6.22 23.93 10.17
N ILE A 247 -6.79 24.68 11.11
CA ILE A 247 -6.62 26.12 11.21
C ILE A 247 -5.94 26.42 12.54
N SER A 248 -5.02 27.39 12.56
CA SER A 248 -4.55 27.95 13.81
C SER A 248 -5.72 28.70 14.44
N PHE A 249 -6.15 28.28 15.63
CA PHE A 249 -7.17 29.00 16.38
C PHE A 249 -6.73 29.15 17.83
N VAL A 250 -7.19 30.21 18.46
CA VAL A 250 -7.16 30.33 19.92
C VAL A 250 -8.52 29.87 20.37
N CYS A 251 -8.57 28.86 21.25
CA CYS A 251 -9.84 28.42 21.80
C CYS A 251 -10.44 29.55 22.65
N ASP A 252 -11.64 30.01 22.35
CA ASP A 252 -12.26 31.11 23.12
C ASP A 252 -12.60 30.69 24.56
N ALA A 253 -12.74 29.38 24.81
CA ALA A 253 -13.07 28.84 26.14
C ALA A 253 -11.85 28.68 27.06
N CYS A 254 -10.68 28.32 26.52
CA CYS A 254 -9.48 28.04 27.34
C CYS A 254 -8.27 28.90 27.00
N GLY A 255 -8.34 29.76 25.97
CA GLY A 255 -7.26 30.66 25.56
C GLY A 255 -6.01 29.96 24.98
N MET A 256 -6.00 28.64 24.88
CA MET A 256 -4.88 27.89 24.33
C MET A 256 -4.84 27.98 22.80
N LYS A 257 -3.64 28.15 22.24
CA LYS A 257 -3.40 28.01 20.79
C LYS A 257 -3.50 26.54 20.42
N GLY A 258 -4.49 26.19 19.59
CA GLY A 258 -4.64 24.88 18.99
C GLY A 258 -4.09 24.87 17.56
N ASP A 259 -3.30 23.86 17.24
CA ASP A 259 -2.74 23.58 15.91
C ASP A 259 -3.36 22.32 15.26
N ARG A 260 -4.27 21.63 15.96
CA ARG A 260 -4.89 20.38 15.51
C ARG A 260 -6.40 20.50 15.37
N ALA A 261 -6.84 20.40 14.11
CA ALA A 261 -8.17 20.04 13.64
C ALA A 261 -9.38 20.45 14.49
N PRO A 262 -9.81 21.73 14.50
CA PRO A 262 -11.19 22.03 14.83
C PRO A 262 -12.10 21.27 13.88
N TYR A 263 -13.11 20.64 14.47
CA TYR A 263 -14.16 19.98 13.73
C TYR A 263 -15.18 21.02 13.28
N PHE A 264 -15.54 21.01 11.99
CA PHE A 264 -16.53 21.93 11.44
C PHE A 264 -17.82 21.16 11.18
N GLY A 265 -18.93 21.64 11.75
CA GLY A 265 -20.27 21.15 11.45
C GLY A 265 -20.81 21.72 10.14
N ILE A 266 -21.35 20.86 9.28
CA ILE A 266 -22.17 21.27 8.13
C ILE A 266 -23.63 20.91 8.46
N SER A 267 -24.51 21.90 8.56
CA SER A 267 -25.96 21.69 8.66
C SER A 267 -26.58 21.76 7.27
N SER A 268 -27.25 20.71 6.83
CA SER A 268 -28.07 20.70 5.61
C SER A 268 -29.55 20.77 5.97
N SER A 269 -30.17 21.94 5.87
CA SER A 269 -31.64 22.11 5.89
C SER A 269 -32.13 22.39 4.46
N PRO A 270 -33.23 21.76 3.98
CA PRO A 270 -33.73 21.91 2.60
C PRO A 270 -34.37 23.28 2.31
N LYS A 271 -34.32 24.23 3.26
CA LYS A 271 -34.74 25.62 3.09
C LYS A 271 -33.70 26.50 3.78
N GLN A 272 -33.14 27.45 3.02
CA GLN A 272 -32.04 28.36 3.35
C GLN A 272 -30.62 27.76 3.34
N GLU A 273 -29.86 28.13 2.30
CA GLU A 273 -28.39 28.06 2.27
C GLU A 273 -27.80 29.13 3.21
N ASN A 274 -27.84 28.91 4.52
CA ASN A 274 -27.02 29.66 5.46
C ASN A 274 -25.93 28.74 5.99
N LYS A 275 -24.72 28.86 5.44
CA LYS A 275 -23.51 28.20 5.94
C LYS A 275 -23.07 28.90 7.22
N SER A 276 -23.63 28.53 8.37
CA SER A 276 -23.13 29.02 9.65
C SER A 276 -21.85 28.26 10.04
N MET A 277 -20.76 28.99 10.24
CA MET A 277 -19.49 28.46 10.73
C MET A 277 -19.52 28.44 12.26
N THR A 278 -19.67 27.26 12.86
CA THR A 278 -19.48 27.08 14.31
C THR A 278 -18.16 26.37 14.57
N VAL A 279 -17.23 27.04 15.26
CA VAL A 279 -15.98 26.45 15.76
C VAL A 279 -16.30 25.76 17.09
N LEU A 280 -16.12 24.44 17.19
CA LEU A 280 -16.30 23.73 18.46
C LEU A 280 -15.10 24.04 19.39
N ASN A 281 -15.38 24.74 20.49
CA ASN A 281 -14.39 25.10 21.51
C ASN A 281 -13.93 23.88 22.34
N CYS A 282 -12.65 23.88 22.68
CA CYS A 282 -11.78 22.76 23.08
C CYS A 282 -12.07 22.06 24.45
N CYS A 283 -13.31 21.79 24.84
CA CYS A 283 -13.59 21.07 26.09
C CYS A 283 -14.64 19.96 25.96
N GLN A 284 -14.50 19.07 24.98
CA GLN A 284 -14.87 17.69 25.20
C GLN A 284 -13.65 16.83 24.92
N THR A 285 -13.03 16.36 26.00
CA THR A 285 -12.23 15.15 26.00
C THR A 285 -13.10 14.05 25.38
N ILE A 286 -13.04 13.86 24.06
CA ILE A 286 -13.56 12.65 23.45
C ILE A 286 -12.59 11.57 23.90
N HIS A 287 -12.89 10.95 25.05
CA HIS A 287 -12.34 9.66 25.40
C HIS A 287 -12.79 8.69 24.30
N LEU A 288 -11.96 8.55 23.26
CA LEU A 288 -12.02 7.42 22.33
C LEU A 288 -11.59 6.16 23.10
N HIS A 289 -12.40 5.70 24.04
CA HIS A 289 -12.38 4.30 24.46
C HIS A 289 -13.10 3.50 23.39
N GLY A 290 -12.39 3.25 22.29
CA GLY A 290 -12.76 2.20 21.35
C GLY A 290 -12.42 0.87 21.99
N HIS A 291 -13.40 0.24 22.65
CA HIS A 291 -13.39 -1.21 22.79
C HIS A 291 -13.51 -1.80 21.39
N PHE A 292 -12.44 -2.44 20.94
CA PHE A 292 -12.47 -3.34 19.79
C PHE A 292 -13.35 -4.53 20.15
N ALA A 293 -14.41 -4.74 19.37
CA ALA A 293 -15.02 -6.04 19.12
C ALA A 293 -15.18 -6.18 17.61
#